data_AF-A0ABD6A5I1-F1
#
_entry.id   AF-A0ABD6A5I1-F1
#
_cell.length_a   1.000
_cell.length_b   1.000
_cell.length_c   1.000
_cell.angle_alpha   90.00
_cell.angle_beta   90.00
_cell.angle_gamma   90.00
#
_symmetry.space_group_name_H-M   'P 1'
#
loop_
_entity.id
_entity.type
_entity.pdbx_description
1 polymer ?
#
loop_
_entity_poly.entity_id
_entity_poly.type
_entity_poly.pdbx_seq_one_letter_code
_entity_poly.pdbx_strand_id
1 'polypeptide(L)' 'MRIGLPEDADPDEAAAIVAALNAHLSRQAALLAANGEEASWDGRRWSFTGRLEATRRRTRRVPEFAPTDPWTAAARAERF' A
#
# COMPACT_ATOMS: atom_id res chain seq x y z
N MET A 1 3.69 -0.08 19.57
CA MET A 1 2.39 0.52 19.18
C MET A 1 1.36 0.10 20.21
N ARG A 2 0.68 1.05 20.86
CA ARG A 2 -0.40 0.76 21.82
C ARG A 2 -1.73 1.10 21.15
N ILE A 3 -2.65 0.15 21.11
CA ILE A 3 -3.98 0.33 20.51
C ILE A 3 -4.97 0.48 21.66
N GLY A 4 -5.72 1.57 21.65
CA GLY A 4 -6.86 1.75 22.55
C GLY A 4 -8.06 1.00 21.98
N LEU A 5 -8.76 0.28 22.84
CA LEU A 5 -10.09 -0.25 22.52
C LEU A 5 -11.15 0.81 22.87
N PRO A 6 -12.29 0.82 22.16
CA PRO A 6 -13.45 1.61 22.58
C PRO A 6 -13.82 1.29 24.03
N GLU A 7 -14.26 2.30 24.78
CA GLU A 7 -14.60 2.14 26.20
C GLU A 7 -15.83 1.26 26.43
N ASP A 8 -16.75 1.25 25.46
CA ASP A 8 -17.99 0.48 25.49
C ASP A 8 -17.89 -0.87 24.76
N ALA A 9 -16.68 -1.30 24.36
CA ALA A 9 -16.52 -2.55 23.64
C ALA A 9 -16.71 -3.75 24.57
N ASP A 10 -17.70 -4.57 24.27
CA ASP A 10 -17.90 -5.84 24.96
C ASP A 10 -16.75 -6.82 24.64
N PRO A 11 -16.53 -7.88 25.46
CA PRO A 11 -15.41 -8.80 25.29
C PRO A 11 -15.33 -9.44 23.88
N ASP A 12 -16.47 -9.76 23.28
CA ASP A 12 -16.54 -10.34 21.94
C ASP A 12 -16.14 -9.33 20.86
N GLU A 13 -16.55 -8.07 21.02
CA GLU A 13 -16.17 -6.98 20.10
C GLU A 13 -14.68 -6.66 20.21
N ALA A 14 -14.15 -6.59 21.44
CA ALA A 14 -12.72 -6.43 21.70
C ALA A 14 -11.91 -7.57 21.04
N ALA A 15 -12.38 -8.82 21.15
CA ALA A 15 -11.74 -9.95 20.51
C ALA A 15 -11.77 -9.85 18.97
N ALA A 16 -12.90 -9.43 18.39
CA ALA A 16 -13.03 -9.23 16.95
C ALA A 16 -12.09 -8.14 16.43
N ILE A 17 -11.97 -7.01 17.13
CA ILE A 17 -11.05 -5.92 16.79
C ILE A 17 -9.60 -6.42 16.80
N VAL A 18 -9.19 -7.11 17.88
CA VAL A 18 -7.83 -7.66 18.00
C VAL A 18 -7.55 -8.67 16.90
N ALA A 19 -8.51 -9.55 16.57
CA ALA A 19 -8.37 -10.53 15.50
C ALA A 19 -8.18 -9.86 14.13
N ALA A 20 -8.97 -8.83 13.81
CA ALA A 20 -8.86 -8.10 12.56
C ALA A 20 -7.50 -7.39 12.42
N LEU A 21 -7.01 -6.79 13.51
CA LEU A 21 -5.70 -6.14 13.54
C LEU A 21 -4.56 -7.15 13.34
N ASN A 22 -4.60 -8.28 14.04
CA ASN A 22 -3.60 -9.34 13.88
C ASN A 22 -3.60 -9.92 12.46
N ALA A 23 -4.78 -10.13 11.87
CA ALA A 23 -4.90 -10.58 10.48
C ALA A 23 -4.30 -9.54 9.51
N HIS A 24 -4.55 -8.25 9.73
CA HIS A 24 -3.97 -7.18 8.92
C HIS A 24 -2.44 -7.15 9.03
N LEU A 25 -1.89 -7.20 10.24
CA LEU A 25 -0.44 -7.18 10.48
C LEU A 25 0.24 -8.42 9.89
N SER A 26 -0.35 -9.60 10.04
CA SER A 26 0.14 -10.84 9.42
C SER A 26 0.17 -10.71 7.90
N ARG A 27 -0.89 -10.16 7.29
CA ARG A 27 -0.94 -9.89 5.86
C ARG A 27 0.14 -8.89 5.43
N GLN A 28 0.36 -7.83 6.18
CA GLN A 28 1.43 -6.86 5.88
C GLN A 28 2.81 -7.50 5.93
N ALA A 29 3.09 -8.33 6.95
CA ALA A 29 4.34 -9.06 7.05
C ALA A 29 4.57 -9.99 5.85
N ALA A 30 3.53 -10.71 5.41
CA ALA A 30 3.60 -11.57 4.23
C ALA A 30 3.88 -10.78 2.93
N LEU A 31 3.26 -9.60 2.78
CA LEU A 31 3.53 -8.72 1.64
C LEU A 31 4.95 -8.15 1.65
N LEU A 32 5.47 -7.78 2.83
CA LEU A 32 6.85 -7.33 2.98
C LEU A 32 7.84 -8.45 2.64
N ALA A 33 7.59 -9.68 3.08
CA ALA A 33 8.41 -10.84 2.72
C ALA A 33 8.39 -11.13 1.22
N ALA A 34 7.26 -10.95 0.54
CA ALA A 34 7.14 -11.09 -0.91
C ALA A 34 7.84 -9.95 -1.69
N ASN A 35 8.06 -8.78 -1.07
CA ASN A 35 8.77 -7.64 -1.65
C ASN A 35 10.29 -7.67 -1.38
N GLY A 36 10.86 -8.82 -1.00
CA GLY A 36 12.31 -8.98 -0.78
C GLY A 36 13.17 -8.91 -2.03
N GLU A 37 12.56 -8.87 -3.22
CA GLU A 37 13.23 -8.47 -4.47
C GLU A 37 13.26 -6.95 -4.52
N GLU A 38 14.45 -6.38 -4.73
CA GLU A 38 14.71 -4.94 -4.80
C GLU A 38 13.61 -4.23 -5.60
N ALA A 39 12.73 -3.52 -4.91
CA ALA A 39 11.47 -3.08 -5.49
C ALA A 39 11.76 -2.08 -6.61
N SER A 40 11.74 -2.56 -7.87
CA SER A 40 12.03 -1.82 -9.09
C SER A 40 10.79 -1.65 -9.97
N TRP A 41 10.78 -0.59 -10.78
CA TRP A 41 9.77 -0.38 -11.81
C TRP A 41 9.95 -1.27 -13.05
N ASP A 42 11.03 -2.03 -13.13
CA ASP A 42 11.30 -2.92 -14.26
C ASP A 42 10.18 -3.95 -14.43
N GLY A 43 9.76 -4.12 -15.69
CA GLY A 43 8.60 -4.94 -16.06
C GLY A 43 7.22 -4.36 -15.68
N ARG A 44 7.13 -3.40 -14.76
CA ARG A 44 5.84 -2.86 -14.25
C ARG A 44 5.54 -1.42 -14.67
N ARG A 45 6.56 -0.68 -15.14
CA ARG A 45 6.50 0.76 -15.48
C ARG A 45 5.38 1.10 -16.47
N TRP A 46 5.24 0.29 -17.52
CA TRP A 46 4.26 0.49 -18.58
C TRP A 46 2.83 0.29 -18.10
N SER A 47 2.57 -0.83 -17.41
CA SER A 47 1.24 -1.14 -16.87
C SER A 47 0.79 -0.12 -15.83
N PHE A 48 1.71 0.38 -14.99
CA PHE A 48 1.39 1.42 -14.03
C PHE A 48 1.13 2.78 -14.68
N THR A 49 1.94 3.19 -15.66
CA THR A 49 1.71 4.42 -16.44
C THR A 49 0.33 4.39 -17.10
N GLY A 50 -0.07 3.28 -17.72
CA GLY A 50 -1.41 3.13 -18.32
C GLY A 50 -2.56 3.30 -17.31
N ARG A 51 -2.41 2.81 -16.07
CA ARG A 51 -3.40 3.04 -15.00
C ARG A 51 -3.44 4.49 -14.54
N LEU A 52 -2.30 5.16 -14.51
CA LEU A 52 -2.17 6.59 -14.21
C LEU A 52 -2.91 7.43 -15.26
N GLU A 53 -2.76 7.12 -16.55
CA GLU A 53 -3.50 7.78 -17.64
C GLU A 53 -5.00 7.68 -17.45
N ALA A 54 -5.50 6.46 -17.23
CA ALA A 54 -6.93 6.19 -17.12
C ALA A 54 -7.57 6.96 -15.96
N THR A 55 -6.81 7.20 -14.88
CA THR A 55 -7.30 7.84 -13.66
C THR A 55 -7.10 9.35 -13.65
N ARG A 56 -5.99 9.86 -14.20
CA ARG A 56 -5.60 11.28 -14.08
C ARG A 56 -5.70 12.08 -15.38
N ARG A 57 -6.06 11.44 -16.50
CA ARG A 57 -6.17 12.06 -17.84
C ARG A 57 -4.93 12.88 -18.25
N ARG A 58 -3.75 12.55 -17.72
CA ARG A 58 -2.49 13.25 -17.97
C ARG A 58 -1.35 12.26 -18.07
N THR A 59 -0.57 12.40 -19.14
CA THR A 59 0.55 11.50 -19.41
C THR A 59 1.85 11.94 -18.78
N ARG A 60 2.34 11.16 -17.82
CA ARG A 60 3.69 11.30 -17.26
C ARG A 60 4.37 9.95 -17.12
N ARG A 61 5.61 9.87 -17.62
CA ARG A 61 6.47 8.71 -17.40
C ARG A 61 6.89 8.66 -15.94
N VAL A 62 6.82 7.48 -15.35
CA VAL A 62 7.30 7.23 -13.99
C VAL A 62 8.82 7.02 -14.03
N PRO A 63 9.62 7.88 -13.37
CA PRO A 63 11.07 7.72 -13.29
C PRO A 63 11.48 6.45 -12.54
N GLU A 64 12.70 5.98 -12.77
CA GLU A 64 13.25 4.80 -12.08
C GLU A 64 13.41 5.02 -10.57
N PHE A 65 13.70 6.27 -10.18
CA PHE A 65 13.81 6.67 -8.78
C PHE A 65 12.45 6.94 -8.09
N ALA A 66 11.32 6.80 -8.81
CA ALA A 66 10.02 6.99 -8.18
C ALA A 66 9.77 5.86 -7.16
N PRO A 67 9.10 6.16 -6.04
CA PRO A 67 8.71 5.13 -5.06
C PRO A 67 8.01 3.98 -5.78
N THR A 68 8.38 2.73 -5.53
CA THR A 68 7.82 1.56 -6.23
C THR A 68 6.53 1.03 -5.62
N ASP A 69 6.12 1.59 -4.48
CA ASP A 69 4.76 1.48 -3.98
C ASP A 69 3.79 2.28 -4.88
N PRO A 70 2.81 1.64 -5.54
CA PRO A 70 1.93 2.30 -6.49
C PRO A 70 1.11 3.46 -5.91
N TRP A 71 0.73 3.38 -4.63
CA TRP A 71 -0.08 4.41 -3.98
C TRP A 71 0.74 5.66 -3.71
N THR A 72 1.94 5.47 -3.15
CA THR A 72 2.92 6.52 -2.93
C THR A 72 3.39 7.15 -4.24
N ALA A 73 3.63 6.33 -5.28
CA ALA A 73 3.99 6.80 -6.62
C ALA A 73 2.90 7.66 -7.24
N ALA A 74 1.64 7.21 -7.16
CA ALA A 74 0.51 7.97 -7.65
C ALA A 74 0.38 9.30 -6.91
N ALA A 75 0.46 9.32 -5.57
CA ALA A 75 0.42 10.55 -4.79
C ALA A 75 1.50 11.58 -5.19
N ARG A 76 2.64 11.13 -5.71
CA ARG A 76 3.75 11.98 -6.16
C ARG A 76 3.83 12.18 -7.68
N ALA A 77 2.85 11.71 -8.44
CA ALA A 77 2.82 11.77 -9.91
C ALA A 77 3.05 13.19 -10.48
N GLU A 78 2.69 14.23 -9.73
CA GLU A 78 2.88 15.63 -10.12
C GLU A 78 4.30 16.17 -9.91
N ARG A 79 5.16 15.44 -9.18
CA ARG A 79 6.55 15.82 -8.89
C ARG A 79 7.56 15.23 -9.86
N PHE A 80 7.13 14.31 -10.73
CA PHE A 80 7.93 13.75 -11.82
C PHE A 80 7.57 14.41 -13.14
#